data_AF-F7RKE4-F1
#
_entry.id   AF-F7RKE4-F1
#
_cell.length_a   1.000
_cell.length_b   1.000
_cell.length_c   1.000
_cell.angle_alpha   90.00
_cell.angle_beta   90.00
_cell.angle_gamma   90.00
#
_symmetry.space_group_name_H-M   'P 1'
#
loop_
_entity.id
_entity.type
_entity.pdbx_description
1 polymer ?
#
loop_
_entity_poly.entity_id
_entity_poly.type
_entity_poly.pdbx_seq_one_letter_code
_entity_poly.pdbx_strand_id
1 'polypeptide(L)'
;MAETDFPLSVAREQIETVVSEQPDNKVEFVNFSMNAAKIKGVICKSFQEVELIGEPIDAKKKLIDYCSSLTDEKREAECSLALRELTKVKKDLLQIILLAEEGMLANKKIYGNQPEHEKIRYTRKLNKIQRKLDKNFSYVSRILKCYGLIYFVEYMDPSSSDAWDEVKLEKSGELYYLAYKKSANKLLDLINESIERILVRIEEFKNQPNFDLMFKAWAKDNQLGRAYLWSRRHNLDSQDVDIRNKFLQTISDYSAVINATETEHAKYIEKRASIDGIEHKATKFFAKRDLNGLKN
;
A
#
# COMPACT_ATOMS: atom_id res chain seq x y z
N MET A 1 20.23 -19.99 25.25
CA MET A 1 20.29 -18.69 25.94
C MET A 1 21.40 -17.81 25.36
N ALA A 2 21.71 -17.89 24.05
CA ALA A 2 22.86 -17.17 23.46
C ALA A 2 22.51 -16.38 22.18
N GLU A 3 21.29 -16.50 21.63
CA GLU A 3 20.90 -15.81 20.38
C GLU A 3 20.04 -14.56 20.60
N THR A 4 19.50 -14.35 21.81
CA THR A 4 18.64 -13.18 22.11
C THR A 4 19.46 -11.95 22.51
N ASP A 5 20.70 -12.13 23.00
CA ASP A 5 21.54 -11.02 23.47
C ASP A 5 22.21 -10.25 22.33
N PHE A 6 22.54 -10.91 21.22
CA PHE A 6 23.21 -10.25 20.09
C PHE A 6 22.30 -9.25 19.35
N PRO A 7 21.06 -9.60 18.94
CA PRO A 7 20.16 -8.64 18.30
C PRO A 7 19.79 -7.45 19.20
N LEU A 8 19.67 -7.68 20.52
CA LEU A 8 19.37 -6.62 21.48
C LEU A 8 20.58 -5.70 21.73
N SER A 9 21.80 -6.23 21.70
CA SER A 9 23.01 -5.40 21.76
C SER A 9 23.16 -4.52 20.52
N VAL A 10 22.92 -5.07 19.33
CA VAL A 10 22.96 -4.31 18.07
C VAL A 10 21.86 -3.24 18.05
N ALA A 11 20.64 -3.58 18.48
CA ALA A 11 19.56 -2.60 18.60
C ALA A 11 19.88 -1.47 19.58
N ARG A 12 20.51 -1.81 20.73
CA ARG A 12 20.99 -0.80 21.68
C ARG A 12 22.01 0.14 21.03
N GLU A 13 23.03 -0.40 20.38
CA GLU A 13 24.08 0.40 19.72
C GLU A 13 23.49 1.33 18.65
N GLN A 14 22.53 0.84 17.85
CA GLN A 14 21.84 1.66 16.85
C GLN A 14 21.06 2.81 17.50
N ILE A 15 20.37 2.57 18.62
CA ILE A 15 19.68 3.64 19.35
C ILE A 15 20.69 4.66 19.88
N GLU A 16 21.83 4.21 20.44
CA GLU A 16 22.89 5.12 20.91
C GLU A 16 23.45 5.99 19.77
N THR A 17 23.65 5.41 18.58
CA THR A 17 24.05 6.17 17.39
C THR A 17 23.01 7.23 17.05
N VAL A 18 21.74 6.86 16.92
CA VAL A 18 20.66 7.81 16.58
C VAL A 18 20.54 8.94 17.60
N VAL A 19 20.68 8.62 18.89
CA VAL A 19 20.67 9.61 19.98
C VAL A 19 21.85 10.57 19.85
N SER A 20 23.04 10.05 19.55
CA SER A 20 24.26 10.87 19.39
C SER A 20 24.28 11.76 18.14
N GLU A 21 23.52 11.39 17.11
CA GLU A 21 23.39 12.16 15.87
C GLU A 21 22.34 13.27 15.95
N GLN A 22 21.53 13.31 17.02
CA GLN A 22 20.58 14.41 17.21
C GLN A 22 21.31 15.70 17.57
N PRO A 23 20.86 16.85 17.05
CA PRO A 23 21.42 18.15 17.43
C PRO A 23 21.24 18.40 18.93
N ASP A 24 22.33 18.80 19.59
CA ASP A 24 22.35 19.06 21.03
C ASP A 24 21.18 19.98 21.45
N ASN A 25 20.42 19.52 22.46
CA ASN A 25 19.34 20.23 23.16
C ASN A 25 17.97 20.37 22.46
N LYS A 26 17.65 19.59 21.41
CA LYS A 26 16.29 19.63 20.80
C LYS A 26 15.40 18.41 21.04
N VAL A 27 15.97 17.27 21.41
CA VAL A 27 15.22 16.01 21.56
C VAL A 27 15.68 15.30 22.83
N GLU A 28 14.75 15.01 23.74
CA GLU A 28 14.98 14.19 24.94
C GLU A 28 14.48 12.76 24.67
N PHE A 29 15.35 11.76 24.82
CA PHE A 29 14.95 10.36 24.71
C PHE A 29 14.68 9.81 26.10
N VAL A 30 13.47 9.29 26.32
CA VAL A 30 13.04 8.74 27.63
C VAL A 30 12.64 7.27 27.50
N ASN A 31 13.20 6.43 28.37
CA ASN A 31 12.82 5.02 28.52
C ASN A 31 12.03 4.82 29.82
N PHE A 32 10.77 4.41 29.67
CA PHE A 32 9.86 4.14 30.79
C PHE A 32 10.09 2.79 31.48
N SER A 33 10.89 1.91 30.89
CA SER A 33 11.15 0.57 31.43
C SER A 33 12.29 0.63 32.46
N MET A 34 11.95 0.76 33.74
CA MET A 34 12.92 0.88 34.84
C MET A 34 13.89 -0.33 34.96
N ASN A 35 13.49 -1.49 34.45
CA ASN A 35 14.28 -2.73 34.48
C ASN A 35 15.00 -3.02 33.14
N ALA A 36 14.96 -2.11 32.17
CA ALA A 36 15.62 -2.32 30.87
C ALA A 36 17.13 -2.08 30.94
N ALA A 37 17.86 -2.62 29.96
CA ALA A 37 19.28 -2.31 29.79
C ALA A 37 19.48 -0.81 29.57
N LYS A 38 20.51 -0.23 30.23
CA LYS A 38 20.86 1.18 30.07
C LYS A 38 21.36 1.46 28.64
N ILE A 39 20.82 2.51 28.04
CA ILE A 39 21.18 3.00 26.71
C ILE A 39 21.80 4.39 26.89
N LYS A 40 23.01 4.60 26.37
CA LYS A 40 23.70 5.89 26.50
C LYS A 40 22.89 7.00 25.82
N GLY A 41 22.71 8.12 26.53
CA GLY A 41 21.96 9.29 26.03
C GLY A 41 20.43 9.17 26.15
N VAL A 42 19.91 8.03 26.64
CA VAL A 42 18.48 7.85 26.94
C VAL A 42 18.26 7.93 28.45
N ILE A 43 17.34 8.80 28.88
CA ILE A 43 17.00 9.02 30.27
C ILE A 43 15.99 7.95 30.71
N CYS A 44 16.24 7.28 31.83
CA CYS A 44 15.28 6.33 32.39
C CYS A 44 14.46 7.03 33.47
N LYS A 45 13.15 7.19 33.24
CA LYS A 45 12.20 7.83 34.15
C LYS A 45 10.93 6.99 34.17
N SER A 46 10.26 6.93 35.31
CA SER A 46 8.94 6.31 35.37
C SER A 46 7.92 7.18 34.62
N PHE A 47 6.81 6.59 34.18
CA PHE A 47 5.75 7.32 33.49
C PHE A 47 5.16 8.46 34.34
N GLN A 48 5.20 8.32 35.67
CA GLN A 48 4.68 9.31 36.62
C GLN A 48 5.58 10.54 36.77
N GLU A 49 6.84 10.43 36.37
CA GLU A 49 7.85 11.50 36.48
C GLU A 49 8.01 12.31 35.18
N VAL A 50 7.26 11.94 34.13
CA VAL A 50 7.28 12.65 32.84
C VAL A 50 6.10 13.59 32.74
N GLU A 51 6.39 14.88 32.71
CA GLU A 51 5.42 15.91 32.41
C GLU A 51 5.53 16.28 30.92
N LEU A 52 4.42 16.13 30.19
CA LEU A 52 4.34 16.58 28.81
C LEU A 52 3.99 18.07 28.80
N ILE A 53 5.01 18.90 28.53
CA ILE A 53 4.84 20.36 28.47
C ILE A 53 4.38 20.77 27.07
N GLY A 54 3.23 21.40 26.98
CA GLY A 54 2.64 21.92 25.75
C GLY A 54 1.13 21.76 25.74
N GLU A 55 0.43 22.54 24.92
CA GLU A 55 -0.99 22.29 24.70
C GLU A 55 -1.13 21.00 23.86
N PRO A 56 -1.93 20.02 24.32
CA PRO A 56 -2.23 18.88 23.48
C PRO A 56 -2.85 19.42 22.19
N ILE A 57 -2.17 19.19 21.07
CA ILE A 57 -2.76 19.45 19.77
C ILE A 57 -4.00 18.57 19.72
N ASP A 58 -5.18 19.20 19.76
CA ASP A 58 -6.43 18.51 19.52
C ASP A 58 -6.48 18.13 18.04
N ALA A 59 -5.81 17.02 17.73
CA ALA A 59 -5.70 16.47 16.39
C ALA A 59 -7.09 16.18 15.83
N LYS A 60 -8.04 15.79 16.70
CA LYS A 60 -9.44 15.57 16.32
C LYS A 60 -10.08 16.88 15.88
N LYS A 61 -9.92 17.97 16.64
CA LYS A 61 -10.42 19.30 16.24
C LYS A 61 -9.79 19.78 14.94
N LYS A 62 -8.46 19.67 14.78
CA LYS A 62 -7.78 20.04 13.52
C LYS A 62 -8.30 19.25 12.32
N LEU A 63 -8.56 17.95 12.49
CA LEU A 63 -9.15 17.11 11.45
C LEU A 63 -10.59 17.53 11.13
N ILE A 64 -11.41 17.82 12.15
CA ILE A 64 -12.78 18.30 11.96
C ILE A 64 -12.78 19.65 11.21
N ASP A 65 -11.94 20.58 11.60
CA ASP A 65 -11.80 21.90 10.97
C ASP A 65 -11.38 21.75 9.50
N TYR A 66 -10.39 20.88 9.23
CA TYR A 66 -9.96 20.57 7.87
C TYR A 66 -11.09 19.95 7.03
N CYS A 67 -11.75 18.90 7.54
CA CYS A 67 -12.84 18.22 6.84
C CYS A 67 -14.03 19.15 6.58
N SER A 68 -14.32 20.07 7.50
CA SER A 68 -15.39 21.06 7.37
C SER A 68 -15.06 22.15 6.35
N SER A 69 -13.78 22.43 6.11
CA SER A 69 -13.31 23.41 5.11
C SER A 69 -13.38 22.92 3.65
N LEU A 70 -13.64 21.61 3.45
CA LEU A 70 -13.75 20.98 2.15
C LEU A 70 -15.17 21.18 1.59
N THR A 71 -15.31 22.15 0.69
CA THR A 71 -16.54 22.36 -0.08
C THR A 71 -16.69 21.28 -1.16
N ASP A 72 -17.89 21.12 -1.71
CA ASP A 72 -18.13 20.15 -2.77
C ASP A 72 -17.36 20.50 -4.06
N GLU A 73 -17.18 21.79 -4.37
CA GLU A 73 -16.37 22.25 -5.51
C GLU A 73 -14.89 21.88 -5.34
N LYS A 74 -14.35 22.02 -4.12
CA LYS A 74 -12.97 21.58 -3.84
C LYS A 74 -12.83 20.07 -3.99
N ARG A 75 -13.79 19.30 -3.49
CA ARG A 75 -13.76 17.83 -3.60
C ARG A 75 -13.87 17.36 -5.04
N GLU A 76 -14.72 18.00 -5.84
CA GLU A 76 -14.86 17.73 -7.27
C GLU A 76 -13.57 18.07 -8.03
N ALA A 77 -12.94 19.21 -7.71
CA ALA A 77 -11.66 19.61 -8.31
C ALA A 77 -10.54 18.60 -7.99
N GLU A 78 -10.44 18.14 -6.75
CA GLU A 78 -9.48 17.10 -6.34
C GLU A 78 -9.75 15.76 -7.05
N CYS A 79 -11.02 15.35 -7.17
CA CYS A 79 -11.40 14.15 -7.92
C CYS A 79 -11.01 14.26 -9.40
N SER A 80 -11.25 15.43 -10.01
CA SER A 80 -10.91 15.70 -11.41
C SER A 80 -9.41 15.70 -11.64
N LEU A 81 -8.64 16.26 -10.70
CA LEU A 81 -7.18 16.20 -10.73
C LEU A 81 -6.67 14.76 -10.67
N ALA A 82 -7.17 13.97 -9.71
CA ALA A 82 -6.82 12.56 -9.58
C ALA A 82 -7.18 11.75 -10.83
N LEU A 83 -8.36 11.98 -11.42
CA LEU A 83 -8.79 11.33 -12.66
C LEU A 83 -7.83 11.62 -13.81
N ARG A 84 -7.37 12.87 -13.95
CA ARG A 84 -6.42 13.27 -15.00
C ARG A 84 -5.09 12.55 -14.85
N GLU A 85 -4.53 12.52 -13.64
CA GLU A 85 -3.25 11.83 -13.38
C GLU A 85 -3.36 10.32 -13.60
N LEU A 86 -4.43 9.68 -13.11
CA LEU A 86 -4.65 8.25 -13.33
C LEU A 86 -4.85 7.91 -14.81
N THR A 87 -5.56 8.75 -15.55
CA THR A 87 -5.76 8.57 -17.00
C THR A 87 -4.45 8.69 -17.77
N LYS A 88 -3.56 9.61 -17.36
CA LYS A 88 -2.22 9.71 -17.91
C LYS A 88 -1.40 8.45 -17.62
N VAL A 89 -1.37 7.99 -16.36
CA VAL A 89 -0.66 6.77 -15.97
C VAL A 89 -1.19 5.55 -16.72
N LYS A 90 -2.51 5.43 -16.89
CA LYS A 90 -3.14 4.38 -17.71
C LYS A 90 -2.58 4.35 -19.13
N LYS A 91 -2.47 5.50 -19.80
CA LYS A 91 -1.91 5.60 -21.15
C LYS A 91 -0.44 5.17 -21.17
N ASP A 92 0.33 5.61 -20.19
CA ASP A 92 1.76 5.26 -20.08
C ASP A 92 1.95 3.76 -19.83
N LEU A 93 1.13 3.14 -18.99
CA LEU A 93 1.15 1.69 -18.74
C LEU A 93 0.85 0.88 -20.01
N LEU A 94 -0.16 1.28 -20.78
CA LEU A 94 -0.48 0.64 -22.06
C LEU A 94 0.70 0.71 -23.04
N GLN A 95 1.39 1.86 -23.10
CA GLN A 95 2.59 2.00 -23.93
C GLN A 95 3.74 1.14 -23.44
N ILE A 96 3.94 1.03 -22.12
CA ILE A 96 4.96 0.14 -21.54
C ILE A 96 4.66 -1.33 -21.85
N ILE A 97 3.40 -1.76 -21.79
CA ILE A 97 2.99 -3.13 -22.15
C ILE A 97 3.37 -3.42 -23.61
N LEU A 98 3.03 -2.52 -24.54
CA LEU A 98 3.40 -2.66 -25.95
C LEU A 98 4.93 -2.71 -26.14
N LEU A 99 5.67 -1.82 -25.48
CA LEU A 99 7.13 -1.80 -25.52
C LEU A 99 7.76 -3.07 -24.97
N ALA A 100 7.19 -3.64 -23.91
CA ALA A 100 7.64 -4.90 -23.33
C ALA A 100 7.41 -6.08 -24.29
N GLU A 101 6.25 -6.16 -24.94
CA GLU A 101 5.96 -7.17 -25.95
C GLU A 101 6.90 -7.07 -27.15
N GLU A 102 7.13 -5.84 -27.65
CA GLU A 102 8.10 -5.60 -28.70
C GLU A 102 9.53 -5.96 -28.28
N GLY A 103 9.87 -5.74 -27.00
CA GLY A 103 11.16 -6.09 -26.40
C GLY A 103 11.37 -7.59 -26.37
N MET A 104 10.39 -8.36 -25.91
CA MET A 104 10.43 -9.83 -25.91
C MET A 104 10.62 -10.38 -27.33
N LEU A 105 9.87 -9.85 -28.32
CA LEU A 105 9.99 -10.27 -29.72
C LEU A 105 11.37 -9.94 -30.30
N ALA A 106 11.88 -8.73 -30.06
CA ALA A 106 13.20 -8.33 -30.55
C ALA A 106 14.32 -9.16 -29.90
N ASN A 107 14.22 -9.44 -28.59
CA ASN A 107 15.17 -10.29 -27.87
C ASN A 107 15.25 -11.68 -28.50
N LYS A 108 14.10 -12.34 -28.71
CA LYS A 108 14.04 -13.65 -29.37
C LYS A 108 14.63 -13.64 -30.80
N LYS A 109 14.52 -12.52 -31.51
CA LYS A 109 15.07 -12.39 -32.87
C LYS A 109 16.59 -12.21 -32.90
N ILE A 110 17.20 -11.64 -31.86
CA ILE A 110 18.66 -11.48 -31.75
C ILE A 110 19.34 -12.85 -31.61
N TYR A 111 18.77 -13.74 -30.80
CA TYR A 111 19.33 -15.06 -30.51
C TYR A 111 18.84 -16.18 -31.44
N GLY A 112 17.88 -15.88 -32.32
CA GLY A 112 17.44 -16.83 -33.35
C GLY A 112 18.41 -16.94 -34.55
N ASN A 113 18.09 -17.86 -35.48
CA ASN A 113 18.77 -18.01 -36.78
C ASN A 113 18.43 -16.84 -37.72
N GLN A 114 18.98 -15.66 -37.44
CA GLN A 114 18.88 -14.47 -38.28
C GLN A 114 20.27 -14.08 -38.81
N PRO A 115 20.36 -13.48 -40.01
CA PRO A 115 21.59 -12.87 -40.49
C PRO A 115 22.10 -11.76 -39.55
N GLU A 116 23.41 -11.53 -39.53
CA GLU A 116 24.05 -10.57 -38.62
C GLU A 116 23.49 -9.14 -38.74
N HIS A 117 23.17 -8.69 -39.96
CA HIS A 117 22.59 -7.36 -40.18
C HIS A 117 21.19 -7.21 -39.54
N GLU A 118 20.38 -8.28 -39.51
CA GLU A 118 19.09 -8.28 -38.81
C GLU A 118 19.29 -8.30 -37.30
N LYS A 119 20.27 -9.06 -36.78
CA LYS A 119 20.63 -9.02 -35.35
C LYS A 119 20.98 -7.60 -34.90
N ILE A 120 21.84 -6.90 -35.64
CA ILE A 120 22.19 -5.49 -35.38
C ILE A 120 20.95 -4.59 -35.37
N ARG A 121 20.01 -4.79 -36.30
CA ARG A 121 18.76 -4.04 -36.36
C ARG A 121 17.89 -4.26 -35.12
N TYR A 122 17.75 -5.51 -34.67
CA TYR A 122 16.98 -5.83 -33.46
C TYR A 122 17.66 -5.32 -32.18
N THR A 123 19.00 -5.37 -32.10
CA THR A 123 19.75 -4.76 -30.99
C THR A 123 19.52 -3.25 -30.91
N ARG A 124 19.53 -2.55 -32.06
CA ARG A 124 19.18 -1.12 -32.11
C ARG A 124 17.73 -0.87 -31.67
N LYS A 125 16.81 -1.78 -32.00
CA LYS A 125 15.41 -1.71 -31.56
C LYS A 125 15.31 -1.86 -30.03
N LEU A 126 15.97 -2.86 -29.43
CA LEU A 126 16.02 -3.04 -27.98
C LEU A 126 16.58 -1.80 -27.27
N ASN A 127 17.68 -1.25 -27.76
CA ASN A 127 18.27 -0.04 -27.19
C ASN A 127 17.31 1.16 -27.25
N LYS A 128 16.50 1.29 -28.30
CA LYS A 128 15.46 2.33 -28.38
C LYS A 128 14.33 2.09 -27.38
N ILE A 129 13.88 0.84 -27.22
CA ILE A 129 12.87 0.47 -26.24
C ILE A 129 13.37 0.79 -24.83
N GLN A 130 14.58 0.36 -24.48
CA GLN A 130 15.18 0.61 -23.18
C GLN A 130 15.29 2.11 -22.88
N ARG A 131 15.76 2.91 -23.84
CA ARG A 131 15.79 4.38 -23.70
C ARG A 131 14.41 5.00 -23.46
N LYS A 132 13.35 4.48 -24.10
CA LYS A 132 11.98 4.96 -23.85
C LYS A 132 11.53 4.62 -22.42
N LEU A 133 11.79 3.40 -21.96
CA LEU A 133 11.46 2.98 -20.59
C LEU A 133 12.21 3.81 -19.53
N ASP A 134 13.49 4.12 -19.78
CA ASP A 134 14.35 4.84 -18.84
C ASP A 134 14.17 6.35 -18.85
N LYS A 135 13.77 6.96 -19.98
CA LYS A 135 13.60 8.41 -20.09
C LYS A 135 12.14 8.82 -20.08
N ASN A 136 11.37 8.36 -21.05
CA ASN A 136 9.99 8.81 -21.27
C ASN A 136 9.04 8.27 -20.19
N PHE A 137 9.32 7.07 -19.67
CA PHE A 137 8.49 6.40 -18.68
C PHE A 137 9.22 6.20 -17.34
N SER A 138 10.28 6.96 -17.07
CA SER A 138 11.15 6.80 -15.90
C SER A 138 10.38 6.69 -14.57
N TYR A 139 9.37 7.54 -14.38
CA TYR A 139 8.56 7.58 -13.17
C TYR A 139 7.68 6.33 -13.01
N VAL A 140 7.03 5.86 -14.08
CA VAL A 140 6.23 4.62 -14.06
C VAL A 140 7.13 3.41 -13.94
N SER A 141 8.26 3.37 -14.66
CA SER A 141 9.24 2.30 -14.57
C SER A 141 9.74 2.09 -13.14
N ARG A 142 9.98 3.17 -12.38
CA ARG A 142 10.32 3.08 -10.96
C ARG A 142 9.19 2.44 -10.14
N ILE A 143 7.94 2.87 -10.35
CA ILE A 143 6.77 2.29 -9.67
C ILE A 143 6.65 0.80 -10.00
N LEU A 144 6.80 0.41 -11.27
CA LEU A 144 6.67 -0.98 -11.71
C LEU A 144 7.73 -1.90 -11.10
N LYS A 145 8.96 -1.42 -10.94
CA LYS A 145 10.04 -2.18 -10.30
C LYS A 145 9.82 -2.36 -8.80
N CYS A 146 9.26 -1.34 -8.13
CA CYS A 146 8.91 -1.44 -6.70
C CYS A 146 7.67 -2.32 -6.48
N TYR A 147 6.58 -2.04 -7.20
CA TYR A 147 5.30 -2.73 -7.06
C TYR A 147 5.37 -4.19 -7.54
N GLY A 148 6.05 -4.42 -8.66
CA GLY A 148 6.22 -5.73 -9.27
C GLY A 148 7.53 -6.40 -8.90
N LEU A 149 8.15 -6.06 -7.76
CA LEU A 149 9.48 -6.54 -7.38
C LEU A 149 9.59 -8.06 -7.50
N ILE A 150 8.56 -8.81 -7.11
CA ILE A 150 8.51 -10.27 -7.24
C ILE A 150 8.79 -10.77 -8.67
N TYR A 151 8.33 -10.06 -9.70
CA TYR A 151 8.59 -10.41 -11.10
C TYR A 151 9.99 -10.02 -11.55
N PHE A 152 10.56 -8.97 -10.96
CA PHE A 152 11.92 -8.52 -11.26
C PHE A 152 12.98 -9.32 -10.49
N VAL A 153 12.64 -9.96 -9.36
CA VAL A 153 13.58 -10.87 -8.68
C VAL A 153 13.85 -12.12 -9.53
N GLU A 154 12.89 -12.59 -10.32
CA GLU A 154 13.05 -13.78 -11.17
C GLU A 154 14.19 -13.66 -12.21
N TYR A 155 14.58 -12.46 -12.64
CA TYR A 155 15.71 -12.27 -13.57
C TYR A 155 17.02 -11.90 -12.86
N MET A 156 16.97 -11.52 -11.58
CA MET A 156 18.15 -11.20 -10.79
C MET A 156 18.72 -12.50 -10.21
N ASP A 157 19.63 -13.16 -10.93
CA ASP A 157 20.38 -14.31 -10.42
C ASP A 157 21.55 -13.82 -9.56
N PRO A 158 21.48 -13.92 -8.22
CA PRO A 158 22.57 -13.48 -7.36
C PRO A 158 23.73 -14.49 -7.31
N SER A 159 23.60 -15.64 -7.96
CA SER A 159 24.59 -16.73 -7.96
C SER A 159 25.52 -16.74 -9.19
N SER A 160 25.31 -15.87 -10.17
CA SER A 160 26.13 -15.86 -11.39
C SER A 160 27.44 -15.09 -11.20
N SER A 161 28.49 -15.76 -10.73
CA SER A 161 29.89 -15.29 -10.86
C SER A 161 30.50 -15.58 -12.23
N ASP A 162 29.82 -16.39 -13.05
CA ASP A 162 30.33 -16.91 -14.33
C ASP A 162 29.88 -16.07 -15.53
N ALA A 163 30.67 -16.11 -16.60
CA ALA A 163 30.33 -15.51 -17.88
C ALA A 163 28.97 -16.01 -18.38
N TRP A 164 28.10 -15.08 -18.78
CA TRP A 164 26.76 -15.40 -19.25
C TRP A 164 26.82 -15.93 -20.69
N ASP A 165 26.37 -17.16 -20.91
CA ASP A 165 26.19 -17.71 -22.25
C ASP A 165 25.00 -17.07 -22.99
N GLU A 166 24.91 -17.29 -24.32
CA GLU A 166 23.86 -16.71 -25.15
C GLU A 166 22.44 -17.14 -24.71
N VAL A 167 22.29 -18.36 -24.17
CA VAL A 167 20.99 -18.89 -23.71
C VAL A 167 20.54 -18.16 -22.45
N LYS A 168 21.45 -17.93 -21.49
CA LYS A 168 21.20 -17.15 -20.29
C LYS A 168 20.89 -15.70 -20.62
N LEU A 169 21.61 -15.09 -21.56
CA LEU A 169 21.36 -13.72 -22.01
C LEU A 169 19.98 -13.59 -22.69
N GLU A 170 19.62 -14.52 -23.58
CA GLU A 170 18.28 -14.57 -24.18
C GLU A 170 17.21 -14.69 -23.08
N LYS A 171 17.37 -15.64 -22.17
CA LYS A 171 16.37 -15.91 -21.14
C LYS A 171 16.19 -14.72 -20.19
N SER A 172 17.28 -14.09 -19.78
CA SER A 172 17.24 -12.92 -18.91
C SER A 172 16.58 -11.72 -19.58
N GLY A 173 16.88 -11.47 -20.87
CA GLY A 173 16.21 -10.43 -21.65
C GLY A 173 14.70 -10.69 -21.76
N GLU A 174 14.28 -11.94 -21.97
CA GLU A 174 12.87 -12.32 -21.97
C GLU A 174 12.21 -12.06 -20.62
N LEU A 175 12.82 -12.53 -19.52
CA LEU A 175 12.30 -12.38 -18.16
C LEU A 175 12.18 -10.90 -17.76
N TYR A 176 13.15 -10.07 -18.14
CA TYR A 176 13.14 -8.64 -17.87
C TYR A 176 11.93 -7.93 -18.49
N TYR A 177 11.68 -8.13 -19.79
CA TYR A 177 10.50 -7.53 -20.43
C TYR A 177 9.19 -8.16 -19.98
N LEU A 178 9.18 -9.46 -19.70
CA LEU A 178 8.03 -10.14 -19.10
C LEU A 178 7.68 -9.54 -17.73
N ALA A 179 8.66 -9.19 -16.90
CA ALA A 179 8.46 -8.56 -15.61
C ALA A 179 7.77 -7.19 -15.74
N TYR A 180 8.21 -6.35 -16.70
CA TYR A 180 7.51 -5.11 -17.02
C TYR A 180 6.07 -5.35 -17.43
N LYS A 181 5.82 -6.30 -18.35
CA LYS A 181 4.47 -6.60 -18.83
C LYS A 181 3.57 -7.08 -17.68
N LYS A 182 4.03 -8.02 -16.86
CA LYS A 182 3.25 -8.54 -15.70
C LYS A 182 2.96 -7.44 -14.69
N SER A 183 3.98 -6.65 -14.32
CA SER A 183 3.83 -5.54 -13.36
C SER A 183 2.88 -4.48 -13.89
N ALA A 184 3.02 -4.09 -15.16
CA ALA A 184 2.20 -3.06 -15.79
C ALA A 184 0.73 -3.47 -15.93
N ASN A 185 0.44 -4.73 -16.32
CA ASN A 185 -0.94 -5.22 -16.37
C ASN A 185 -1.60 -5.19 -14.99
N LYS A 186 -0.91 -5.71 -13.96
CA LYS A 186 -1.45 -5.73 -12.60
C LYS A 186 -1.70 -4.33 -12.04
N LEU A 187 -0.81 -3.37 -12.34
CA LEU A 187 -1.03 -1.98 -11.95
C LEU A 187 -2.16 -1.33 -12.77
N LEU A 188 -2.26 -1.65 -14.06
CA LEU A 188 -3.30 -1.13 -14.95
C LEU A 188 -4.71 -1.51 -14.46
N ASP A 189 -4.89 -2.73 -13.95
CA ASP A 189 -6.16 -3.17 -13.36
C ASP A 189 -6.57 -2.28 -12.17
N LEU A 190 -5.64 -2.04 -11.24
CA LEU A 190 -5.88 -1.15 -10.10
C LEU A 190 -6.15 0.30 -10.52
N ILE A 191 -5.47 0.79 -11.56
CA ILE A 191 -5.68 2.13 -12.12
C ILE A 191 -7.08 2.23 -12.74
N ASN A 192 -7.53 1.19 -13.46
CA ASN A 192 -8.88 1.15 -14.04
C ASN A 192 -9.95 1.17 -12.94
N GLU A 193 -9.81 0.34 -11.91
CA GLU A 193 -10.73 0.37 -10.76
C GLU A 193 -10.75 1.73 -10.06
N SER A 194 -9.58 2.36 -9.90
CA SER A 194 -9.48 3.68 -9.27
C SER A 194 -10.16 4.77 -10.12
N ILE A 195 -10.01 4.70 -11.44
CA ILE A 195 -10.72 5.59 -12.38
C ILE A 195 -12.24 5.39 -12.27
N GLU A 196 -12.72 4.15 -12.26
CA GLU A 196 -14.15 3.84 -12.08
C GLU A 196 -14.68 4.44 -10.77
N ARG A 197 -13.97 4.25 -9.66
CA ARG A 197 -14.34 4.80 -8.35
C ARG A 197 -14.41 6.32 -8.38
N ILE A 198 -13.43 6.99 -8.97
CA ILE A 198 -13.40 8.47 -9.02
C ILE A 198 -14.51 9.02 -9.91
N LEU A 199 -14.83 8.36 -11.03
CA LEU A 199 -15.95 8.79 -11.87
C LEU A 199 -17.27 8.75 -11.10
N VAL A 200 -17.49 7.73 -10.27
CA VAL A 200 -18.64 7.67 -9.36
C VAL A 200 -18.60 8.79 -8.32
N ARG A 201 -17.42 9.16 -7.80
CA ARG A 201 -17.29 10.31 -6.89
C ARG A 201 -17.65 11.62 -7.55
N ILE A 202 -17.23 11.83 -8.79
CA ILE A 202 -17.60 13.01 -9.56
C ILE A 202 -19.12 13.04 -9.78
N GLU A 203 -19.73 11.88 -10.05
CA GLU A 203 -21.19 11.77 -10.23
C GLU A 203 -21.97 12.32 -9.04
N GLU A 204 -21.50 12.10 -7.82
CA GLU A 204 -22.18 12.49 -6.59
C GLU A 204 -22.23 13.99 -6.32
N PHE A 205 -21.39 14.77 -7.00
CA PHE A 205 -21.36 16.23 -6.92
C PHE A 205 -22.24 16.87 -8.01
N LYS A 206 -22.82 16.09 -8.93
CA LYS A 206 -23.71 16.61 -9.96
C LYS A 206 -25.08 16.97 -9.39
N ASN A 207 -25.67 18.02 -9.96
CA ASN A 207 -27.05 18.42 -9.67
C ASN A 207 -28.08 17.34 -10.04
N GLN A 208 -27.80 16.56 -11.09
CA GLN A 208 -28.62 15.45 -11.56
C GLN A 208 -27.72 14.21 -11.72
N PRO A 209 -27.48 13.48 -10.63
CA PRO A 209 -26.55 12.37 -10.66
C PRO A 209 -27.21 11.09 -11.22
N ASN A 210 -26.40 10.23 -11.82
CA ASN A 210 -26.80 8.88 -12.19
C ASN A 210 -26.83 7.97 -10.94
N PHE A 211 -27.99 7.88 -10.30
CA PHE A 211 -28.16 7.10 -9.07
C PHE A 211 -27.94 5.60 -9.27
N ASP A 212 -28.33 5.02 -10.41
CA ASP A 212 -28.12 3.58 -10.65
C ASP A 212 -26.62 3.24 -10.72
N LEU A 213 -25.81 4.11 -11.34
CA LEU A 213 -24.36 4.00 -11.32
C LEU A 213 -23.82 4.07 -9.89
N MET A 214 -24.27 5.04 -9.09
CA MET A 214 -23.83 5.25 -7.71
C MET A 214 -24.15 4.05 -6.82
N PHE A 215 -25.40 3.58 -6.79
CA PHE A 215 -25.80 2.45 -5.95
C PHE A 215 -25.06 1.17 -6.33
N LYS A 216 -24.92 0.90 -7.64
CA LYS A 216 -24.17 -0.26 -8.12
C LYS A 216 -22.71 -0.22 -7.67
N ALA A 217 -22.06 0.94 -7.76
CA ALA A 217 -20.68 1.11 -7.33
C ALA A 217 -20.51 1.03 -5.81
N TRP A 218 -21.39 1.67 -5.04
CA TRP A 218 -21.35 1.60 -3.58
C TRP A 218 -21.56 0.17 -3.07
N ALA A 219 -22.42 -0.62 -3.70
CA ALA A 219 -22.56 -2.04 -3.40
C ALA A 219 -21.30 -2.83 -3.79
N LYS A 220 -20.77 -2.64 -5.01
CA LYS A 220 -19.55 -3.32 -5.51
C LYS A 220 -18.35 -3.10 -4.60
N ASP A 221 -18.16 -1.86 -4.12
CA ASP A 221 -17.00 -1.48 -3.31
C ASP A 221 -17.24 -1.57 -1.78
N ASN A 222 -18.38 -2.11 -1.32
CA ASN A 222 -18.77 -2.16 0.10
C ASN A 222 -18.74 -0.79 0.79
N GLN A 223 -19.23 0.23 0.09
CA GLN A 223 -19.20 1.64 0.50
C GLN A 223 -20.61 2.19 0.74
N LEU A 224 -21.48 1.39 1.36
CA LEU A 224 -22.90 1.74 1.58
C LEU A 224 -23.08 3.03 2.40
N GLY A 225 -22.16 3.33 3.33
CA GLY A 225 -22.19 4.56 4.14
C GLY A 225 -22.12 5.85 3.34
N ARG A 226 -21.79 5.75 2.05
CA ARG A 226 -21.82 6.87 1.14
C ARG A 226 -23.21 7.36 0.79
N ALA A 227 -24.20 6.47 0.79
CA ALA A 227 -25.61 6.86 0.67
C ALA A 227 -26.01 7.79 1.82
N TYR A 228 -25.58 7.47 3.05
CA TYR A 228 -25.78 8.31 4.23
C TYR A 228 -25.07 9.66 4.11
N LEU A 229 -23.81 9.69 3.67
CA LEU A 229 -23.08 10.95 3.49
C LEU A 229 -23.69 11.83 2.38
N TRP A 230 -24.25 11.23 1.34
CA TRP A 230 -24.94 11.96 0.28
C TRP A 230 -26.26 12.56 0.78
N SER A 231 -27.08 11.79 1.50
CA SER A 231 -28.37 12.24 2.07
C SER A 231 -28.22 13.31 3.16
N ARG A 232 -27.05 13.41 3.80
CA ARG A 232 -26.74 14.49 4.74
C ARG A 232 -26.45 15.82 4.06
N ARG A 233 -26.09 15.80 2.78
CA ARG A 233 -25.74 16.98 1.97
C ARG A 233 -26.86 17.42 1.03
N HIS A 234 -27.73 16.49 0.65
CA HIS A 234 -28.80 16.72 -0.32
C HIS A 234 -30.16 16.39 0.27
N ASN A 235 -31.19 17.13 -0.15
CA ASN A 235 -32.56 16.84 0.26
C ASN A 235 -33.08 15.59 -0.46
N LEU A 236 -33.34 14.51 0.27
CA LEU A 236 -33.93 13.29 -0.29
C LEU A 236 -35.39 13.47 -0.70
N ASP A 237 -36.12 14.41 -0.10
CA ASP A 237 -37.54 14.62 -0.39
C ASP A 237 -37.78 15.22 -1.78
N SER A 238 -36.75 15.81 -2.40
CA SER A 238 -36.81 16.30 -3.77
C SER A 238 -36.57 15.22 -4.83
N GLN A 239 -36.28 13.98 -4.42
CA GLN A 239 -36.01 12.87 -5.33
C GLN A 239 -37.27 12.01 -5.56
N ASP A 240 -37.27 11.29 -6.68
CA ASP A 240 -38.33 10.33 -6.98
C ASP A 240 -38.48 9.28 -5.88
N VAL A 241 -39.71 8.79 -5.69
CA VAL A 241 -40.07 7.83 -4.64
C VAL A 241 -39.18 6.58 -4.69
N ASP A 242 -38.89 6.08 -5.88
CA ASP A 242 -38.05 4.89 -6.07
C ASP A 242 -36.60 5.13 -5.66
N ILE A 243 -36.03 6.29 -6.01
CA ILE A 243 -34.66 6.68 -5.65
C ILE A 243 -34.56 6.85 -4.14
N ARG A 244 -35.55 7.53 -3.55
CA ARG A 244 -35.64 7.72 -2.09
C ARG A 244 -35.69 6.37 -1.36
N ASN A 245 -36.50 5.42 -1.83
CA ASN A 245 -36.59 4.08 -1.26
C ASN A 245 -35.25 3.33 -1.37
N LYS A 246 -34.55 3.42 -2.51
CA LYS A 246 -33.20 2.84 -2.66
C LYS A 246 -32.19 3.44 -1.68
N PHE A 247 -32.23 4.76 -1.44
CA PHE A 247 -31.40 5.40 -0.42
C PHE A 247 -31.69 4.88 0.98
N LEU A 248 -32.96 4.83 1.37
CA LEU A 248 -33.38 4.34 2.70
C LEU A 248 -32.93 2.90 2.92
N GLN A 249 -33.10 2.03 1.92
CA GLN A 249 -32.62 0.66 1.98
C GLN A 249 -31.10 0.60 2.14
N THR A 250 -30.35 1.32 1.30
CA THR A 250 -28.87 1.33 1.35
C THR A 250 -28.34 1.84 2.70
N ILE A 251 -29.01 2.84 3.29
CA ILE A 251 -28.66 3.37 4.61
C ILE A 251 -29.00 2.37 5.73
N SER A 252 -30.12 1.65 5.59
CA SER A 252 -30.47 0.56 6.50
C SER A 252 -29.43 -0.55 6.45
N ASP A 253 -29.03 -0.98 5.26
CA ASP A 253 -28.00 -2.02 5.05
C ASP A 253 -26.65 -1.59 5.66
N TYR A 254 -26.25 -0.32 5.43
CA TYR A 254 -25.07 0.25 6.08
C TYR A 254 -25.15 0.21 7.61
N SER A 255 -26.30 0.57 8.17
CA SER A 255 -26.52 0.56 9.62
C SER A 255 -26.44 -0.85 10.20
N ALA A 256 -26.96 -1.85 9.48
CA ALA A 256 -26.83 -3.26 9.86
C ALA A 256 -25.36 -3.71 9.88
N VAL A 257 -24.55 -3.30 8.89
CA VAL A 257 -23.12 -3.63 8.83
C VAL A 257 -22.33 -2.98 9.98
N ILE A 258 -22.60 -1.71 10.31
CA ILE A 258 -21.89 -1.02 11.40
C ILE A 258 -22.26 -1.56 12.78
N ASN A 259 -23.53 -1.91 12.98
CA ASN A 259 -24.00 -2.41 14.27
C ASN A 259 -23.82 -3.92 14.43
N ALA A 260 -23.25 -4.61 13.43
CA ALA A 260 -22.95 -6.03 13.52
C ALA A 260 -21.87 -6.30 14.57
N THR A 261 -22.25 -7.00 15.65
CA THR A 261 -21.35 -7.41 16.73
C THR A 261 -20.46 -8.58 16.32
N GLU A 262 -20.92 -9.43 15.39
CA GLU A 262 -20.16 -10.56 14.85
C GLU A 262 -19.50 -10.21 13.51
N THR A 263 -18.37 -9.53 13.55
CA THR A 263 -17.58 -9.24 12.35
C THR A 263 -16.69 -10.42 11.96
N GLU A 264 -16.30 -10.52 10.68
CA GLU A 264 -15.28 -11.47 10.22
C GLU A 264 -13.97 -11.34 11.03
N HIS A 265 -13.63 -10.11 11.44
CA HIS A 265 -12.49 -9.87 12.30
C HIS A 265 -12.71 -10.42 13.73
N ALA A 266 -13.90 -10.28 14.29
CA ALA A 266 -14.26 -10.88 15.58
C ALA A 266 -14.16 -12.41 15.51
N LYS A 267 -14.71 -13.03 14.46
CA LYS A 267 -14.61 -14.48 14.22
C LYS A 267 -13.16 -14.95 14.01
N TYR A 268 -12.36 -14.14 13.31
CA TYR A 268 -10.94 -14.39 13.11
C TYR A 268 -10.12 -14.28 14.40
N ILE A 269 -10.38 -13.25 15.21
CA ILE A 269 -9.77 -13.10 16.54
C ILE A 269 -10.20 -14.26 17.43
N GLU A 270 -11.48 -14.62 17.48
CA GLU A 270 -11.97 -15.75 18.28
C GLU A 270 -11.26 -17.06 17.91
N LYS A 271 -11.10 -17.34 16.61
CA LYS A 271 -10.36 -18.51 16.12
C LYS A 271 -8.88 -18.50 16.52
N ARG A 272 -8.25 -17.33 16.68
CA ARG A 272 -6.83 -17.18 17.04
C ARG A 272 -6.58 -16.94 18.53
N ALA A 273 -7.59 -16.48 19.25
CA ALA A 273 -7.64 -16.36 20.69
C ALA A 273 -7.98 -17.70 21.36
N SER A 274 -8.10 -18.78 20.58
CA SER A 274 -8.14 -20.13 21.11
C SER A 274 -7.00 -20.32 22.11
N ILE A 275 -7.37 -20.86 23.28
CA ILE A 275 -6.50 -21.14 24.42
C ILE A 275 -5.56 -22.34 24.14
N ASP A 276 -5.65 -22.93 22.95
CA ASP A 276 -4.79 -24.01 22.50
C ASP A 276 -3.31 -23.60 22.52
N GLY A 277 -2.57 -24.15 23.48
CA GLY A 277 -1.14 -23.88 23.71
C GLY A 277 -0.82 -23.16 25.02
N ILE A 278 -1.81 -22.63 25.74
CA ILE A 278 -1.60 -22.07 27.09
C ILE A 278 -1.10 -23.17 28.04
N GLU A 279 -1.66 -24.37 27.95
CA GLU A 279 -1.23 -25.52 28.76
C GLU A 279 0.23 -25.89 28.49
N HIS A 280 0.67 -25.84 27.22
CA HIS A 280 2.07 -26.10 26.85
C HIS A 280 3.02 -25.01 27.37
N LYS A 281 2.57 -23.74 27.37
CA LYS A 281 3.32 -22.59 27.88
C LYS A 281 3.41 -22.62 29.42
N ALA A 282 2.31 -22.94 30.10
CA ALA A 282 2.24 -23.13 31.54
C ALA A 282 3.12 -24.29 32.00
N THR A 283 3.07 -25.43 31.31
CA THR A 283 3.95 -26.59 31.58
C THR A 283 5.42 -26.22 31.43
N LYS A 284 5.76 -25.42 30.41
CA LYS A 284 7.13 -24.94 30.17
C LYS A 284 7.62 -23.97 31.24
N PHE A 285 6.77 -23.05 31.73
CA PHE A 285 7.12 -22.15 32.83
C PHE A 285 7.24 -22.90 34.17
N PHE A 286 6.36 -23.87 34.41
CA PHE A 286 6.43 -24.75 35.57
C PHE A 286 7.72 -25.58 35.59
N ALA A 287 8.09 -26.20 34.46
CA ALA A 287 9.33 -26.94 34.33
C ALA A 287 10.59 -26.08 34.56
N LYS A 288 10.51 -24.78 34.26
CA LYS A 288 11.60 -23.81 34.46
C LYS A 288 11.58 -23.11 35.83
N ARG A 289 10.61 -23.42 36.70
CA ARG A 289 10.38 -22.74 37.99
C ARG A 289 10.26 -21.21 37.88
N ASP A 290 9.78 -20.72 36.75
CA ASP A 290 9.55 -19.29 36.52
C ASP A 290 8.19 -18.88 37.10
N LEU A 291 8.19 -18.56 38.39
CA LEU A 291 6.99 -18.19 39.16
C LEU A 291 6.38 -16.86 38.72
N ASN A 292 7.17 -15.99 38.08
CA ASN A 292 6.67 -14.72 37.55
C ASN A 292 5.97 -14.92 36.20
N GLY A 293 6.50 -15.82 35.36
CA GLY A 293 5.86 -16.21 34.10
C GLY A 293 4.58 -17.03 34.26
N LEU A 294 4.32 -17.61 35.44
CA LEU A 294 3.08 -18.33 35.78
C LEU A 294 1.96 -17.44 36.34
N LYS A 295 2.29 -16.22 36.79
CA LYS A 295 1.31 -15.28 37.39
C LYS A 295 0.74 -14.29 36.38
N ASN A 296 1.31 -14.20 35.18
CA ASN A 296 0.89 -13.35 34.06
C ASN A 296 0.33 -14.20 32.92
#